data_AF-A0A4Q7R0H6-F1
#
_entry.id   AF-A0A4Q7R0H6-F1
#
_cell.length_a   1.000
_cell.length_b   1.000
_cell.length_c   1.000
_cell.angle_alpha   90.00
_cell.angle_beta   90.00
_cell.angle_gamma   90.00
#
_symmetry.space_group_name_H-M   'P 1'
#
loop_
_entity.id
_entity.type
_entity.pdbx_description
1 polymer ?
#
loop_
_entity_poly.entity_id
_entity_poly.type
_entity_poly.pdbx_seq_one_letter_code
_entity_poly.pdbx_strand_id
1 'polypeptide(L)'
;MAKPDPSAPEPTGDAPAGGRGIGEVLQLLQAEFADVTISKIRFLEAEGLVTPARTASGYRKFSAADLDRLRYVLTAQRDQYLPLKVIKEHLGAIDRGLQPAAAGPPVAPSSLPQTPGQPVADDFGAASTELRLTRDELLAAAGVPSELLDELESHGLVVASGNHYGGDAIVIAQVAAELAAYGLEPRHLRAFRTAADREVGLIEQVTGPRRTEQTAELAALTVRLHTALVRSRLPRS
;
A
#
# COMPACT_ATOMS: atom_id res chain seq x y z
N MET A 1 -9.59 60.90 40.90
CA MET A 1 -10.44 59.92 40.17
C MET A 1 -9.99 59.88 38.72
N ALA A 2 -10.07 58.71 38.08
CA ALA A 2 -9.52 58.31 36.76
C ALA A 2 -8.03 57.90 36.82
N LYS A 3 -7.68 56.68 37.27
CA LYS A 3 -7.85 55.30 36.73
C LYS A 3 -6.82 54.99 35.62
N PRO A 4 -5.90 54.03 35.85
CA PRO A 4 -4.82 53.68 34.92
C PRO A 4 -5.33 52.84 33.75
N ASP A 5 -4.72 53.02 32.59
CA ASP A 5 -4.94 52.26 31.36
C ASP A 5 -4.34 50.84 31.51
N PRO A 6 -5.09 49.75 31.31
CA PRO A 6 -4.57 48.40 31.48
C PRO A 6 -4.01 47.85 30.16
N SER A 7 -2.77 47.38 30.25
CA SER A 7 -2.18 46.24 29.53
C SER A 7 -2.66 45.95 28.10
N ALA A 8 -1.79 46.26 27.14
CA ALA A 8 -1.56 45.32 26.04
C ALA A 8 -0.94 44.02 26.61
N PRO A 9 -1.34 42.83 26.15
CA PRO A 9 -0.50 41.66 26.20
C PRO A 9 0.10 41.35 24.82
N GLU A 10 1.41 41.13 24.86
CA GLU A 10 2.31 40.62 23.84
C GLU A 10 1.92 39.23 23.28
N PRO A 11 2.48 38.83 22.12
CA PRO A 11 2.10 37.61 21.42
C PRO A 11 2.68 36.38 22.13
N THR A 12 1.84 35.53 22.68
CA THR A 12 2.29 34.22 23.19
C THR A 12 2.00 33.16 22.15
N GLY A 13 3.06 32.76 21.45
CA GLY A 13 3.06 31.56 20.64
C GLY A 13 2.95 30.33 21.52
N ASP A 14 1.99 29.47 21.19
CA ASP A 14 2.04 28.07 21.54
C ASP A 14 1.48 27.27 20.34
N ALA A 15 2.38 26.65 19.59
CA ALA A 15 2.03 25.78 18.48
C ALA A 15 1.91 24.34 19.01
N PRO A 16 0.80 23.66 18.71
CA PRO A 16 0.93 22.46 17.89
C PRO A 16 -0.06 22.46 16.73
N ALA A 17 0.41 21.96 15.59
CA ALA A 17 -0.29 21.61 14.33
C ALA A 17 -1.29 22.65 13.76
N GLY A 18 -0.96 23.17 12.58
CA GLY A 18 -1.70 24.17 11.79
C GLY A 18 -3.14 23.79 11.45
N GLY A 19 -4.06 24.13 12.33
CA GLY A 19 -5.50 24.03 12.08
C GLY A 19 -6.12 25.40 11.90
N ARG A 20 -7.09 25.47 11.00
CA ARG A 20 -7.71 26.69 10.49
C ARG A 20 -8.98 27.05 11.26
N GLY A 21 -9.25 28.34 11.38
CA GLY A 21 -10.50 28.84 11.96
C GLY A 21 -11.69 28.62 11.01
N ILE A 22 -12.91 28.63 11.53
CA ILE A 22 -14.12 28.41 10.71
C ILE A 22 -14.29 29.44 9.58
N GLY A 23 -13.82 30.68 9.77
CA GLY A 23 -13.86 31.72 8.74
C GLY A 23 -12.87 31.48 7.61
N GLU A 24 -11.68 30.97 7.93
CA GLU A 24 -10.67 30.61 6.92
C GLU A 24 -11.11 29.37 6.13
N VAL A 25 -11.68 28.38 6.82
CA VAL A 25 -12.32 27.20 6.20
C VAL A 25 -13.43 27.63 5.23
N LEU A 26 -14.27 28.59 5.63
CA LEU A 26 -15.32 29.11 4.77
C LEU A 26 -14.76 29.70 3.48
N GLN A 27 -13.72 30.54 3.56
CA GLN A 27 -13.09 31.15 2.39
C GLN A 27 -12.55 30.09 1.41
N LEU A 28 -11.91 29.05 1.94
CA LEU A 28 -11.39 27.95 1.12
C LEU A 28 -12.51 27.16 0.43
N LEU A 29 -13.61 26.89 1.14
CA LEU A 29 -14.74 26.14 0.57
C LEU A 29 -15.56 26.99 -0.42
N GLN A 30 -15.68 28.30 -0.20
CA GLN A 30 -16.43 29.20 -1.08
C GLN A 30 -15.85 29.31 -2.49
N ALA A 31 -14.55 29.04 -2.67
CA ALA A 31 -13.94 28.96 -3.99
C ALA A 31 -14.53 27.83 -4.87
N GLU A 32 -15.01 26.76 -4.24
CA GLU A 32 -15.56 25.57 -4.93
C GLU A 32 -17.10 25.43 -4.73
N PHE A 33 -17.64 26.03 -3.67
CA PHE A 33 -19.04 25.92 -3.25
C PHE A 33 -19.58 27.30 -2.84
N ALA A 34 -20.05 28.09 -3.81
CA ALA A 34 -20.47 29.48 -3.58
C ALA A 34 -21.55 29.65 -2.49
N ASP A 35 -22.43 28.67 -2.34
CA ASP A 35 -23.56 28.72 -1.40
C ASP A 35 -23.22 28.25 0.03
N VAL A 36 -21.96 27.89 0.30
CA VAL A 36 -21.56 27.43 1.63
C VAL A 36 -21.51 28.60 2.61
N THR A 37 -22.07 28.38 3.80
CA THR A 37 -22.12 29.36 4.88
C THR A 37 -21.56 28.79 6.18
N ILE A 38 -21.21 29.66 7.13
CA ILE A 38 -20.79 29.25 8.48
C ILE A 38 -21.86 28.39 9.15
N SER A 39 -23.14 28.73 8.96
CA SER A 39 -24.27 27.97 9.50
C SER A 39 -24.31 26.55 8.93
N LYS A 40 -24.06 26.38 7.62
CA LYS A 40 -23.97 25.06 6.99
C LYS A 40 -22.81 24.24 7.56
N ILE A 41 -21.63 24.83 7.74
CA ILE A 41 -20.46 24.13 8.31
C ILE A 41 -20.76 23.68 9.75
N ARG A 42 -21.35 24.54 10.57
CA ARG A 42 -21.75 24.18 11.96
C ARG A 42 -22.82 23.10 12.00
N PHE A 43 -23.75 23.12 11.05
CA PHE A 43 -24.76 22.08 10.92
C PHE A 43 -24.14 20.72 10.59
N LEU A 44 -23.20 20.67 9.63
CA LEU A 44 -22.50 19.43 9.28
C LEU A 44 -21.65 18.88 10.43
N GLU A 45 -21.05 19.76 11.23
CA GLU A 45 -20.38 19.39 12.49
C GLU A 45 -21.37 18.80 13.51
N ALA A 46 -22.54 19.43 13.71
CA ALA A 46 -23.55 18.96 14.66
C ALA A 46 -24.12 17.57 14.29
N GLU A 47 -24.27 17.30 12.99
CA GLU A 47 -24.67 15.99 12.46
C GLU A 47 -23.53 14.95 12.52
N GLY A 48 -22.33 15.37 12.89
CA GLY A 48 -21.16 14.53 13.12
C GLY A 48 -20.48 14.06 11.83
N LEU A 49 -20.53 14.85 10.76
CA LEU A 49 -19.81 14.58 9.50
C LEU A 49 -18.36 15.08 9.56
N VAL A 50 -18.08 16.00 10.49
CA VAL A 50 -16.74 16.53 10.78
C VAL A 50 -16.62 16.74 12.29
N THR A 51 -15.43 16.52 12.85
CA THR A 51 -15.19 16.62 14.29
C THR A 51 -13.92 17.45 14.55
N PRO A 52 -13.98 18.78 14.35
CA PRO A 52 -12.82 19.65 14.51
C PRO A 52 -12.38 19.71 15.97
N ALA A 53 -11.07 19.86 16.19
CA ALA A 53 -10.51 20.03 17.52
C ALA A 53 -10.97 21.34 18.17
N ARG A 54 -10.96 21.38 19.50
CA ARG A 54 -11.21 22.60 20.29
C ARG A 54 -9.89 23.10 20.88
N THR A 55 -9.69 24.40 20.83
CA THR A 55 -8.61 25.07 21.59
C THR A 55 -8.96 25.13 23.07
N ALA A 56 -7.98 25.37 23.95
CA ALA A 56 -8.20 25.58 25.38
C ALA A 56 -9.21 26.71 25.69
N SER A 57 -9.34 27.67 24.77
CA SER A 57 -10.31 28.77 24.84
C SER A 57 -11.69 28.44 24.21
N GLY A 58 -11.91 27.21 23.72
CA GLY A 58 -13.20 26.74 23.19
C GLY A 58 -13.46 26.98 21.69
N TYR A 59 -12.55 27.68 20.98
CA TYR A 59 -12.66 27.88 19.54
C TYR A 59 -12.38 26.61 18.73
N ARG A 60 -13.05 26.47 17.58
CA ARG A 60 -12.88 25.36 16.63
C ARG A 60 -11.61 25.52 15.83
N LYS A 61 -10.87 24.43 15.68
CA LYS A 61 -9.65 24.34 14.89
C LYS A 61 -9.79 23.16 13.94
N PHE A 62 -9.99 23.45 12.66
CA PHE A 62 -10.20 22.46 11.60
C PHE A 62 -8.85 22.03 11.00
N SER A 63 -8.63 20.73 10.92
CA SER A 63 -7.47 20.14 10.24
C SER A 63 -7.64 20.15 8.72
N ALA A 64 -6.57 19.77 8.00
CA ALA A 64 -6.68 19.50 6.57
C ALA A 64 -7.65 18.34 6.27
N ALA A 65 -7.64 17.30 7.10
CA ALA A 65 -8.58 16.18 6.95
C ALA A 65 -10.04 16.62 7.15
N ASP A 66 -10.31 17.53 8.09
CA ASP A 66 -11.65 18.09 8.28
C ASP A 66 -12.13 18.88 7.05
N LEU A 67 -11.21 19.60 6.39
CA LEU A 67 -11.52 20.31 5.15
C LEU A 67 -11.85 19.34 4.02
N ASP A 68 -11.08 18.29 3.84
CA ASP A 68 -11.32 17.29 2.79
C ASP A 68 -12.63 16.54 3.01
N ARG A 69 -12.96 16.23 4.28
CA ARG A 69 -14.27 15.70 4.67
C ARG A 69 -15.40 16.65 4.30
N LEU A 70 -15.26 17.95 4.61
CA LEU A 70 -16.27 18.95 4.25
C LEU A 70 -16.44 19.07 2.74
N ARG A 71 -15.35 19.06 1.96
CA ARG A 71 -15.42 19.02 0.49
C ARG A 71 -16.17 17.79 -0.01
N TYR A 72 -15.83 16.61 0.50
CA TYR A 72 -16.50 15.37 0.12
C TYR A 72 -18.02 15.44 0.38
N VAL A 73 -18.42 15.90 1.57
CA VAL A 73 -19.83 16.05 1.96
C VAL A 73 -20.55 17.02 1.01
N LEU A 74 -19.96 18.19 0.74
CA LEU A 74 -20.59 19.21 -0.10
C LEU A 74 -20.71 18.76 -1.56
N THR A 75 -19.69 18.09 -2.10
CA THR A 75 -19.73 17.48 -3.44
C THR A 75 -20.81 16.41 -3.52
N ALA A 76 -20.88 15.50 -2.54
CA ALA A 76 -21.88 14.44 -2.50
C ALA A 76 -23.31 15.00 -2.41
N GLN A 77 -23.51 16.13 -1.73
CA GLN A 77 -24.81 16.80 -1.69
C GLN A 77 -25.14 17.54 -3.00
N ARG A 78 -24.17 18.24 -3.60
CA ARG A 78 -24.38 19.04 -4.81
C ARG A 78 -24.60 18.18 -6.05
N ASP A 79 -23.76 17.17 -6.24
CA ASP A 79 -23.67 16.44 -7.51
C ASP A 79 -24.49 15.15 -7.47
N GLN A 80 -24.64 14.55 -6.28
CA GLN A 80 -25.27 13.24 -6.10
C GLN A 80 -26.52 13.28 -5.20
N TYR A 81 -26.84 14.44 -4.62
CA TYR A 81 -28.02 14.64 -3.77
C TYR A 81 -28.16 13.61 -2.63
N LEU A 82 -27.04 13.16 -2.06
CA LEU A 82 -27.05 12.09 -1.07
C LEU A 82 -27.57 12.55 0.31
N PRO A 83 -28.37 11.72 1.00
CA PRO A 83 -28.75 11.96 2.40
C PRO A 83 -27.54 11.93 3.34
N LEU A 84 -27.55 12.76 4.39
CA LEU A 84 -26.45 12.86 5.35
C LEU A 84 -26.09 11.52 6.01
N LYS A 85 -27.08 10.65 6.25
CA LYS A 85 -26.84 9.31 6.79
C LYS A 85 -25.93 8.47 5.87
N VAL A 86 -26.21 8.49 4.57
CA VAL A 86 -25.42 7.77 3.56
C VAL A 86 -24.02 8.36 3.46
N ILE A 87 -23.91 9.69 3.47
CA ILE A 87 -22.61 10.38 3.46
C ILE A 87 -21.79 10.02 4.71
N LYS A 88 -22.43 9.89 5.88
CA LYS A 88 -21.76 9.46 7.12
C LYS A 88 -21.25 8.03 7.04
N GLU A 89 -22.03 7.13 6.44
CA GLU A 89 -21.59 5.76 6.15
C GLU A 89 -20.41 5.74 5.16
N HIS A 90 -20.43 6.59 4.13
CA HIS A 90 -19.33 6.76 3.17
C HIS A 90 -18.05 7.26 3.83
N LEU A 91 -18.14 8.29 4.68
CA LEU A 91 -16.98 8.79 5.42
C LEU A 91 -16.41 7.72 6.35
N GLY A 92 -17.28 6.95 7.03
CA GLY A 92 -16.86 5.82 7.84
C GLY A 92 -16.24 4.67 7.02
N ALA A 93 -16.61 4.52 5.75
CA ALA A 93 -15.97 3.58 4.83
C ALA A 93 -14.58 4.05 4.42
N ILE A 94 -14.43 5.33 4.06
CA ILE A 94 -13.16 5.97 3.70
C ILE A 94 -12.16 5.86 4.86
N ASP A 95 -12.60 6.10 6.10
CA ASP A 95 -11.77 5.95 7.29
C ASP A 95 -11.23 4.52 7.49
N ARG A 96 -11.97 3.52 6.97
CA ARG A 96 -11.56 2.11 6.98
C ARG A 96 -10.79 1.69 5.72
N GLY A 97 -10.50 2.61 4.80
CA GLY A 97 -9.88 2.34 3.51
C GLY A 97 -10.78 1.59 2.51
N LEU A 98 -12.10 1.62 2.71
CA LEU A 98 -13.09 1.08 1.79
C LEU A 98 -13.56 2.16 0.80
N GLN A 99 -14.06 1.75 -0.36
CA GLN A 99 -14.63 2.68 -1.34
C GLN A 99 -16.13 2.87 -1.09
N PRO A 100 -16.63 4.12 -1.04
CA PRO A 100 -18.06 4.39 -1.00
C PRO A 100 -18.74 3.92 -2.29
N ALA A 101 -19.85 3.19 -2.19
CA ALA A 101 -20.66 2.82 -3.35
C ALA A 101 -21.73 3.89 -3.61
N ALA A 102 -22.00 4.22 -4.88
CA ALA A 102 -22.94 5.31 -5.23
C ALA A 102 -24.39 5.07 -4.75
N ALA A 103 -24.79 3.83 -4.48
CA ALA A 103 -26.16 3.49 -4.06
C ALA A 103 -26.24 2.17 -3.25
N GLY A 104 -25.31 1.94 -2.31
CA GLY A 104 -25.32 0.69 -1.54
C GLY A 104 -24.31 0.67 -0.39
N PRO A 105 -24.28 -0.42 0.40
CA PRO A 105 -23.30 -0.56 1.47
C PRO A 105 -21.87 -0.46 0.89
N PRO A 106 -20.93 0.17 1.62
CA PRO A 106 -19.57 0.35 1.14
C PRO A 106 -18.93 -0.98 0.80
N VAL A 107 -18.36 -1.06 -0.40
CA VAL A 107 -17.76 -2.29 -0.93
C VAL A 107 -16.24 -2.14 -0.84
N ALA A 108 -15.55 -3.24 -0.54
CA ALA A 108 -14.10 -3.28 -0.75
C ALA A 108 -13.81 -2.93 -2.23
N PRO A 109 -12.70 -2.23 -2.53
CA PRO A 109 -12.30 -1.99 -3.91
C PRO A 109 -12.30 -3.32 -4.69
N SER A 110 -13.15 -3.42 -5.72
CA SER A 110 -13.27 -4.65 -6.53
C SER A 110 -12.02 -4.90 -7.37
N SER A 111 -11.27 -3.85 -7.66
CA SER A 111 -9.89 -3.91 -8.11
C SER A 111 -8.97 -3.48 -6.97
N LEU A 112 -8.23 -4.43 -6.40
CA LEU A 112 -7.00 -4.07 -5.70
C LEU A 112 -6.14 -3.33 -6.73
N PRO A 113 -5.67 -2.10 -6.46
CA PRO A 113 -4.76 -1.43 -7.38
C PRO A 113 -3.60 -2.38 -7.64
N GLN A 114 -3.39 -2.74 -8.91
CA GLN A 114 -2.23 -3.54 -9.29
C GLN A 114 -1.02 -2.73 -8.82
N THR A 115 -0.39 -3.21 -7.76
CA THR A 115 0.76 -2.51 -7.21
C THR A 115 1.86 -2.66 -8.25
N PRO A 116 2.48 -1.56 -8.73
CA PRO A 116 3.61 -1.66 -9.64
C PRO A 116 4.63 -2.66 -9.10
N GLY A 117 5.09 -3.58 -9.95
CA GLY A 117 6.05 -4.62 -9.59
C GLY A 117 5.46 -5.93 -9.05
N GLN A 118 4.14 -6.14 -9.10
CA GLN A 118 3.58 -7.49 -8.88
C GLN A 118 3.81 -8.39 -10.10
N PRO A 119 4.13 -9.68 -9.92
CA PRO A 119 4.36 -10.61 -11.02
C PRO A 119 3.11 -10.72 -11.91
N VAL A 120 3.27 -10.70 -13.23
CA VAL A 120 2.24 -10.98 -14.23
C VAL A 120 2.52 -12.32 -14.91
N ALA A 121 1.54 -12.88 -15.65
CA ALA A 121 1.70 -14.17 -16.31
C ALA A 121 2.90 -14.18 -17.28
N ASP A 122 3.15 -13.08 -17.98
CA ASP A 122 4.27 -12.94 -18.93
C ASP A 122 5.65 -13.14 -18.26
N ASP A 123 5.79 -12.82 -16.96
CA ASP A 123 7.04 -13.02 -16.22
C ASP A 123 7.41 -14.51 -16.07
N PHE A 124 6.40 -15.39 -16.13
CA PHE A 124 6.54 -16.85 -16.01
C PHE A 124 6.56 -17.55 -17.39
N GLY A 125 6.59 -16.78 -18.48
CA GLY A 125 6.69 -17.30 -19.83
C GLY A 125 8.03 -17.99 -20.12
N ALA A 126 8.06 -18.84 -21.15
CA ALA A 126 9.24 -19.64 -21.50
C ALA A 126 10.48 -18.79 -21.88
N ALA A 127 10.28 -17.56 -22.34
CA ALA A 127 11.36 -16.66 -22.79
C ALA A 127 12.36 -16.32 -21.66
N SER A 128 11.92 -16.29 -20.40
CA SER A 128 12.78 -15.99 -19.24
C SER A 128 13.80 -17.11 -18.94
N THR A 129 13.58 -18.33 -19.46
CA THR A 129 14.34 -19.55 -19.08
C THR A 129 15.29 -20.06 -20.18
N GLU A 130 15.39 -19.41 -21.34
CA GLU A 130 16.19 -19.92 -22.47
C GLU A 130 17.72 -19.75 -22.31
N LEU A 131 18.15 -18.93 -21.35
CA LEU A 131 19.57 -18.72 -21.06
C LEU A 131 20.22 -20.03 -20.58
N ARG A 132 21.39 -20.34 -21.15
CA ARG A 132 22.23 -21.48 -20.75
C ARG A 132 23.63 -20.99 -20.45
N LEU A 133 23.95 -20.85 -19.18
CA LEU A 133 25.22 -20.29 -18.71
C LEU A 133 26.12 -21.40 -18.17
N THR A 134 27.42 -21.30 -18.43
CA THR A 134 28.43 -22.06 -17.70
C THR A 134 28.55 -21.53 -16.26
N ARG A 135 29.27 -22.27 -15.40
CA ARG A 135 29.51 -21.85 -14.01
C ARG A 135 30.20 -20.49 -13.94
N ASP A 136 31.26 -20.30 -14.72
CA ASP A 136 32.04 -19.05 -14.71
C ASP A 136 31.21 -17.86 -15.21
N GLU A 137 30.36 -18.07 -16.22
CA GLU A 137 29.43 -17.05 -16.70
C GLU A 137 28.37 -16.69 -15.66
N LEU A 138 27.84 -17.67 -14.92
CA LEU A 138 26.91 -17.43 -13.82
C LEU A 138 27.56 -16.60 -12.71
N LEU A 139 28.76 -16.97 -12.27
CA LEU A 139 29.50 -16.23 -11.24
C LEU A 139 29.77 -14.78 -11.66
N ALA A 140 30.20 -14.59 -12.91
CA ALA A 140 30.46 -13.27 -13.47
C ALA A 140 29.17 -12.43 -13.59
N ALA A 141 28.08 -13.01 -14.08
CA ALA A 141 26.80 -12.32 -14.25
C ALA A 141 26.11 -11.99 -12.92
N ALA A 142 26.16 -12.91 -11.95
CA ALA A 142 25.58 -12.70 -10.62
C ALA A 142 26.46 -11.81 -9.74
N GLY A 143 27.77 -11.72 -10.01
CA GLY A 143 28.72 -10.95 -9.20
C GLY A 143 28.95 -11.54 -7.81
N VAL A 144 28.88 -12.88 -7.70
CA VAL A 144 28.97 -13.61 -6.43
C VAL A 144 30.23 -14.47 -6.34
N PRO A 145 30.76 -14.73 -5.13
CA PRO A 145 31.91 -15.62 -4.96
C PRO A 145 31.53 -17.08 -5.23
N SER A 146 32.51 -17.90 -5.65
CA SER A 146 32.33 -19.33 -5.94
C SER A 146 31.79 -20.10 -4.74
N GLU A 147 32.23 -19.73 -3.53
CA GLU A 147 31.83 -20.38 -2.28
C GLU A 147 30.31 -20.22 -2.03
N LEU A 148 29.74 -19.06 -2.38
CA LEU A 148 28.29 -18.86 -2.25
C LEU A 148 27.52 -19.74 -3.24
N LEU A 149 28.02 -19.88 -4.48
CA LEU A 149 27.40 -20.77 -5.46
C LEU A 149 27.47 -22.23 -5.03
N ASP A 150 28.60 -22.67 -4.45
CA ASP A 150 28.74 -24.02 -3.88
C ASP A 150 27.67 -24.28 -2.79
N GLU A 151 27.46 -23.31 -1.89
CA GLU A 151 26.43 -23.42 -0.85
C GLU A 151 25.02 -23.47 -1.42
N LEU A 152 24.71 -22.62 -2.40
CA LEU A 152 23.41 -22.59 -3.08
C LEU A 152 23.10 -23.93 -3.78
N GLU A 153 24.09 -24.54 -4.42
CA GLU A 153 23.97 -25.86 -5.03
C GLU A 153 23.79 -26.96 -3.99
N SER A 154 24.59 -26.93 -2.91
CA SER A 154 24.51 -27.93 -1.83
C SER A 154 23.14 -27.96 -1.13
N HIS A 155 22.47 -26.81 -1.08
CA HIS A 155 21.13 -26.67 -0.53
C HIS A 155 20.02 -26.80 -1.60
N GLY A 156 20.41 -26.97 -2.87
CA GLY A 156 19.51 -27.16 -4.01
C GLY A 156 18.68 -25.94 -4.36
N LEU A 157 19.14 -24.74 -4.00
CA LEU A 157 18.53 -23.47 -4.39
C LEU A 157 18.84 -23.15 -5.86
N VAL A 158 20.06 -23.48 -6.29
CA VAL A 158 20.48 -23.44 -7.69
C VAL A 158 20.76 -24.88 -8.13
N VAL A 159 20.27 -25.24 -9.32
CA VAL A 159 20.46 -26.58 -9.88
C VAL A 159 20.90 -26.45 -11.33
N ALA A 160 22.02 -27.08 -11.68
CA ALA A 160 22.48 -27.17 -13.05
C ALA A 160 21.70 -28.23 -13.83
N SER A 161 21.36 -27.94 -15.09
CA SER A 161 20.85 -28.92 -16.05
C SER A 161 22.02 -29.42 -16.91
N GLY A 162 22.57 -30.58 -16.54
CA GLY A 162 23.85 -31.03 -17.07
C GLY A 162 24.98 -30.14 -16.52
N ASN A 163 25.64 -29.37 -17.38
CA ASN A 163 26.74 -28.47 -17.00
C ASN A 163 26.38 -26.98 -17.19
N HIS A 164 25.09 -26.67 -17.31
CA HIS A 164 24.60 -25.33 -17.61
C HIS A 164 23.51 -24.88 -16.63
N TYR A 165 23.43 -23.58 -16.38
CA TYR A 165 22.45 -22.93 -15.51
C TYR A 165 21.46 -22.09 -16.32
N GLY A 166 20.22 -22.01 -15.83
CA GLY A 166 19.18 -21.13 -16.38
C GLY A 166 19.33 -19.67 -15.94
N GLY A 167 18.60 -18.77 -16.58
CA GLY A 167 18.59 -17.34 -16.22
C GLY A 167 18.20 -17.07 -14.76
N ASP A 168 17.24 -17.85 -14.22
CA ASP A 168 16.79 -17.72 -12.83
C ASP A 168 17.91 -17.96 -11.81
N ALA A 169 18.95 -18.71 -12.16
CA ALA A 169 20.10 -18.94 -11.29
C ALA A 169 20.84 -17.64 -10.95
N ILE A 170 20.89 -16.68 -11.89
CA ILE A 170 21.49 -15.35 -11.64
C ILE A 170 20.70 -14.64 -10.55
N VAL A 171 19.37 -14.58 -10.70
CA VAL A 171 18.48 -13.87 -9.77
C VAL A 171 18.55 -14.51 -8.39
N ILE A 172 18.50 -15.85 -8.32
CA ILE A 172 18.60 -16.58 -7.05
C ILE A 172 19.94 -16.28 -6.36
N ALA A 173 21.05 -16.30 -7.10
CA ALA A 173 22.37 -16.02 -6.55
C ALA A 173 22.51 -14.58 -6.04
N GLN A 174 22.02 -13.60 -6.80
CA GLN A 174 22.04 -12.18 -6.42
C GLN A 174 21.20 -11.93 -5.16
N VAL A 175 19.95 -12.41 -5.13
CA VAL A 175 19.05 -12.25 -3.99
C VAL A 175 19.61 -12.96 -2.75
N ALA A 176 20.20 -14.15 -2.91
CA ALA A 176 20.84 -14.84 -1.79
C ALA A 176 22.04 -14.06 -1.23
N ALA A 177 22.85 -13.43 -2.09
CA ALA A 177 23.94 -12.56 -1.66
C ALA A 177 23.44 -11.33 -0.90
N GLU A 178 22.36 -10.70 -1.36
CA GLU A 178 21.72 -9.58 -0.65
C GLU A 178 21.15 -10.02 0.71
N LEU A 179 20.48 -11.16 0.76
CA LEU A 179 19.94 -11.73 2.01
C LEU A 179 21.06 -12.09 3.01
N ALA A 180 22.21 -12.55 2.53
CA ALA A 180 23.37 -12.82 3.37
C ALA A 180 23.87 -11.56 4.10
N ALA A 181 23.73 -10.36 3.50
CA ALA A 181 24.05 -9.09 4.17
C ALA A 181 23.14 -8.82 5.39
N TYR A 182 21.98 -9.46 5.48
CA TYR A 182 21.07 -9.44 6.63
C TYR A 182 21.22 -10.67 7.53
N GLY A 183 22.23 -11.51 7.32
CA GLY A 183 22.48 -12.74 8.09
C GLY A 183 21.66 -13.96 7.64
N LEU A 184 20.97 -13.88 6.51
CA LEU A 184 20.18 -14.98 5.97
C LEU A 184 20.99 -15.77 4.93
N GLU A 185 21.82 -16.68 5.44
CA GLU A 185 22.63 -17.59 4.63
C GLU A 185 21.80 -18.66 3.89
N PRO A 186 22.34 -19.28 2.81
CA PRO A 186 21.68 -20.33 2.01
C PRO A 186 21.01 -21.46 2.82
N ARG A 187 21.60 -21.88 3.95
CA ARG A 187 21.01 -22.89 4.83
C ARG A 187 19.62 -22.51 5.37
N HIS A 188 19.36 -21.23 5.57
CA HIS A 188 18.09 -20.68 6.04
C HIS A 188 17.06 -20.57 4.90
N LEU A 189 17.54 -20.50 3.64
CA LEU A 189 16.69 -20.36 2.47
C LEU A 189 16.03 -21.66 2.03
N ARG A 190 16.40 -22.80 2.63
CA ARG A 190 15.80 -24.13 2.36
C ARG A 190 14.29 -24.14 2.54
N ALA A 191 13.78 -23.38 3.51
CA ALA A 191 12.34 -23.26 3.74
C ALA A 191 11.61 -22.58 2.57
N PHE A 192 12.23 -21.57 1.95
CA PHE A 192 11.71 -20.88 0.76
C PHE A 192 11.68 -21.83 -0.44
N ARG A 193 12.76 -22.59 -0.65
CA ARG A 193 12.80 -23.64 -1.68
C ARG A 193 11.67 -24.64 -1.51
N THR A 194 11.49 -25.18 -0.30
CA THR A 194 10.42 -26.15 -0.01
C THR A 194 9.03 -25.56 -0.21
N ALA A 195 8.83 -24.26 0.07
CA ALA A 195 7.58 -23.59 -0.23
C ALA A 195 7.36 -23.50 -1.76
N ALA A 196 8.37 -23.09 -2.52
CA ALA A 196 8.31 -23.02 -3.97
C ALA A 196 8.03 -24.41 -4.61
N ASP A 197 8.70 -25.47 -4.15
CA ASP A 197 8.46 -26.84 -4.63
C ASP A 197 7.00 -27.27 -4.43
N ARG A 198 6.39 -26.90 -3.29
CA ARG A 198 4.98 -27.19 -3.00
C ARG A 198 4.04 -26.37 -3.89
N GLU A 199 4.35 -25.10 -4.12
CA GLU A 199 3.58 -24.23 -5.00
C GLU A 199 3.59 -24.75 -6.44
N VAL A 200 4.76 -25.16 -6.96
CA VAL A 200 4.89 -25.81 -8.27
C VAL A 200 4.07 -27.10 -8.32
N GLY A 201 4.16 -27.96 -7.31
CA GLY A 201 3.38 -29.21 -7.27
C GLY A 201 1.86 -28.99 -7.29
N LEU A 202 1.36 -27.93 -6.64
CA LEU A 202 -0.07 -27.58 -6.70
C LEU A 202 -0.48 -27.09 -8.08
N ILE A 203 0.35 -26.29 -8.75
CA ILE A 203 0.10 -25.82 -10.11
C ILE A 203 0.07 -27.01 -11.07
N GLU A 204 1.06 -27.90 -10.98
CA GLU A 204 1.14 -29.10 -11.82
C GLU A 204 -0.05 -30.05 -11.61
N GLN A 205 -0.61 -30.13 -10.40
CA GLN A 205 -1.81 -30.91 -10.14
C GLN A 205 -3.04 -30.38 -10.91
N VAL A 206 -3.11 -29.07 -11.15
CA VAL A 206 -4.23 -28.41 -11.85
C VAL A 206 -4.01 -28.40 -13.36
N THR A 207 -2.81 -28.05 -13.82
CA THR A 207 -2.51 -27.87 -15.26
C THR A 207 -1.97 -29.13 -15.93
N GLY A 208 -1.59 -30.14 -15.14
CA GLY A 208 -0.77 -31.25 -15.61
C GLY A 208 0.68 -30.82 -15.89
N PRO A 209 1.50 -31.71 -16.46
CA PRO A 209 2.94 -31.50 -16.66
C PRO A 209 3.29 -30.56 -17.82
N ARG A 210 2.30 -30.15 -18.63
CA ARG A 210 2.54 -29.25 -19.77
C ARG A 210 2.37 -27.80 -19.32
N ARG A 211 3.38 -26.98 -19.61
CA ARG A 211 3.28 -25.53 -19.42
C ARG A 211 2.31 -24.94 -20.43
N THR A 212 1.26 -24.30 -19.92
CA THR A 212 0.25 -23.57 -20.69
C THR A 212 0.17 -22.14 -20.19
N GLU A 213 -0.59 -21.29 -20.88
CA GLU A 213 -0.94 -19.95 -20.39
C GLU A 213 -1.54 -20.00 -18.98
N GLN A 214 -2.39 -21.00 -18.72
CA GLN A 214 -2.98 -21.25 -17.41
C GLN A 214 -1.92 -21.56 -16.33
N THR A 215 -0.81 -22.23 -16.68
CA THR A 215 0.32 -22.46 -15.75
C THR A 215 0.95 -21.13 -15.33
N ALA A 216 1.18 -20.22 -16.28
CA ALA A 216 1.77 -18.91 -16.02
C ALA A 216 0.83 -18.01 -15.20
N GLU A 217 -0.47 -18.04 -15.49
CA GLU A 217 -1.49 -17.33 -14.71
C GLU A 217 -1.53 -17.81 -13.25
N LEU A 218 -1.55 -19.13 -13.04
CA LEU A 218 -1.57 -19.71 -11.69
C LEU A 218 -0.28 -19.43 -10.93
N ALA A 219 0.88 -19.44 -11.58
CA ALA A 219 2.15 -19.06 -10.98
C ALA A 219 2.11 -17.60 -10.49
N ALA A 220 1.69 -16.68 -11.36
CA ALA A 220 1.55 -15.26 -11.00
C ALA A 220 0.59 -15.05 -9.81
N LEU A 221 -0.56 -15.73 -9.81
CA LEU A 221 -1.51 -15.66 -8.69
C LEU A 221 -0.93 -16.19 -7.38
N THR A 222 -0.16 -17.27 -7.43
CA THR A 222 0.43 -17.90 -6.25
C THR A 222 1.49 -17.00 -5.62
N VAL A 223 2.37 -16.41 -6.42
CA VAL A 223 3.38 -15.46 -5.90
C VAL A 223 2.73 -14.17 -5.36
N ARG A 224 1.66 -13.68 -5.99
CA ARG A 224 0.86 -12.56 -5.46
C ARG A 224 0.23 -12.89 -4.11
N LEU A 225 -0.31 -14.10 -3.96
CA LEU A 225 -0.84 -14.59 -2.69
C LEU A 225 0.25 -14.65 -1.62
N HIS A 226 1.42 -15.21 -1.95
CA HIS A 226 2.57 -15.28 -1.04
C HIS A 226 2.97 -13.88 -0.55
N THR A 227 3.13 -12.94 -1.48
CA THR A 227 3.48 -11.54 -1.18
C THR A 227 2.43 -10.88 -0.27
N ALA A 228 1.14 -11.10 -0.55
CA ALA A 228 0.07 -10.57 0.28
C ALA A 228 0.06 -11.17 1.69
N LEU A 229 0.33 -12.47 1.81
CA LEU A 229 0.44 -13.16 3.10
C LEU A 229 1.61 -12.60 3.91
N VAL A 230 2.81 -12.48 3.33
CA VAL A 230 3.98 -11.89 4.01
C VAL A 230 3.67 -10.47 4.48
N ARG A 231 3.15 -9.62 3.58
CA ARG A 231 2.75 -8.24 3.92
C ARG A 231 1.70 -8.16 5.02
N SER A 232 0.77 -9.12 5.09
CA SER A 232 -0.26 -9.16 6.14
C SER A 232 0.26 -9.53 7.52
N ARG A 233 1.44 -10.19 7.60
CA ARG A 233 2.06 -10.62 8.86
C ARG A 233 3.11 -9.64 9.38
N LEU A 234 3.61 -8.76 8.54
CA LEU A 234 4.49 -7.68 8.96
C LEU A 234 3.68 -6.60 9.69
N PRO A 235 4.15 -6.11 10.85
CA PRO A 235 3.50 -5.01 11.54
C PRO A 235 3.51 -3.77 10.65
N ARG A 236 2.35 -3.12 10.52
CA ARG A 236 2.25 -1.81 9.85
C ARG A 236 2.85 -0.77 10.80
N SER A 237 4.01 -0.23 10.45
CA SER A 237 4.61 0.94 11.13
C SER A 237 3.76 2.18 10.92
#